data_AF-A0A392SNM4-F1
#
_entry.id   AF-A0A392SNM4-F1
#
_cell.length_a   1.000
_cell.length_b   1.000
_cell.length_c   1.000
_cell.angle_alpha   90.00
_cell.angle_beta   90.00
_cell.angle_gamma   90.00
#
_symmetry.space_group_name_H-M   'P 1'
#
loop_
_entity.id
_entity.type
_entity.pdbx_description
1 polymer ?
#
loop_
_entity_poly.entity_id
_entity_poly.type
_entity_poly.pdbx_seq_one_letter_code
_entity_poly.pdbx_strand_id
1 'polypeptide(L)' 'MKNNPPIFDGEYDPEGAQKWLEGVERIFKAMRCQDEHK' A
#
# COMPACT_ATOMS: atom_id res chain seq x y z
N MET A 1 8.58 -9.01 6.40
CA MET A 1 7.94 -7.70 6.67
C MET A 1 6.46 -7.96 6.87
N LYS A 2 5.81 -7.36 7.88
CA LYS A 2 4.35 -7.47 8.03
C LYS A 2 3.70 -6.69 6.88
N ASN A 3 3.26 -7.38 5.84
CA ASN A 3 2.60 -6.79 4.66
C ASN A 3 1.11 -6.51 4.93
N ASN A 4 0.77 -6.12 6.16
CA ASN A 4 -0.63 -5.84 6.47
C ASN A 4 -1.04 -4.57 5.71
N PRO A 5 -2.16 -4.59 4.98
CA PRO A 5 -2.65 -3.41 4.31
C PRO A 5 -2.89 -2.29 5.34
N PRO A 6 -2.49 -1.04 5.04
CA PRO A 6 -2.85 0.08 5.87
C PRO A 6 -4.38 0.27 5.86
N ILE A 7 -4.95 0.60 7.02
CA ILE A 7 -6.38 0.92 7.15
C ILE A 7 -6.56 2.37 6.70
N PHE A 8 -7.60 2.64 5.91
CA PHE A 8 -7.98 4.01 5.55
C PHE A 8 -9.02 4.51 6.54
N ASP A 9 -8.69 5.57 7.27
CA ASP A 9 -9.56 6.12 8.32
C ASP A 9 -10.75 6.93 7.75
N GLY A 10 -10.75 7.26 6.45
CA GLY A 10 -11.89 7.87 5.76
C GLY A 10 -12.15 9.34 6.09
N GLU A 11 -11.27 9.97 6.87
CA GLU A 11 -11.36 11.39 7.21
C GLU A 11 -10.98 12.30 6.03
N TYR A 12 -11.38 13.57 6.08
CA TYR A 12 -10.99 14.59 5.09
C TYR A 12 -9.56 15.10 5.35
N ASP A 13 -8.60 14.17 5.42
CA ASP A 13 -7.17 14.40 5.56
C ASP A 13 -6.46 14.06 4.24
N PRO A 14 -6.16 15.07 3.39
CA PRO A 14 -5.45 14.84 2.13
C PRO A 14 -4.07 14.22 2.32
N GLU A 15 -3.37 14.53 3.41
CA GLU A 15 -2.02 14.01 3.68
C GLU A 15 -2.09 12.53 4.12
N GLY A 16 -3.03 12.20 5.00
CA GLY A 16 -3.33 10.83 5.40
C GLY A 16 -3.76 9.96 4.21
N ALA A 17 -4.61 10.49 3.32
CA ALA A 17 -5.02 9.81 2.10
C ALA A 17 -3.84 9.53 1.16
N GLN A 18 -2.93 10.50 0.99
CA GLN A 18 -1.73 10.30 0.19
C GLN A 18 -0.80 9.23 0.79
N LYS A 19 -0.54 9.28 2.10
CA LYS A 19 0.29 8.27 2.79
C LYS A 19 -0.32 6.87 2.71
N TRP A 20 -1.64 6.76 2.78
CA TRP A 20 -2.34 5.49 2.60
C TRP A 20 -2.12 4.91 1.20
N LEU A 21 -2.27 5.74 0.16
CA LEU A 21 -2.03 5.33 -1.24
C LEU A 21 -0.58 4.85 -1.45
N GLU A 22 0.42 5.58 -0.94
CA GLU A 22 1.84 5.19 -1.03
C GLU A 22 2.10 3.83 -0.36
N GLY A 23 1.45 3.56 0.78
CA GLY A 23 1.53 2.28 1.47
C GLY A 23 0.92 1.12 0.67
N VAL A 24 -0.21 1.36 0.02
CA VAL A 24 -0.88 0.37 -0.86
C VAL A 24 -0.01 0.06 -2.08
N GLU A 25 0.53 1.07 -2.76
CA GLU A 25 1.41 0.89 -3.92
C GLU A 25 2.68 0.10 -3.57
N ARG A 26 3.26 0.33 -2.39
CA ARG A 26 4.43 -0.42 -1.91
C ARG A 26 4.14 -1.91 -1.76
N ILE A 27 2.95 -2.29 -1.29
CA ILE A 27 2.54 -3.70 -1.16
C ILE A 27 2.40 -4.32 -2.54
N PHE A 28 1.70 -3.66 -3.48
CA PHE A 28 1.58 -4.16 -4.86
C PHE A 28 2.94 -4.31 -5.54
N LYS A 29 3.84 -3.35 -5.38
CA LYS A 29 5.20 -3.45 -5.92
C LYS A 29 5.98 -4.62 -5.32
N ALA A 30 5.85 -4.88 -4.02
CA ALA A 30 6.46 -6.03 -3.37
C ALA A 30 5.85 -7.36 -3.84
N MET A 31 4.55 -7.40 -4.13
CA MET A 31 3.85 -8.57 -4.68
C MET A 31 4.26 -8.85 -6.13
N ARG A 32 4.42 -7.82 -6.97
CA ARG A 32 4.84 -7.97 -8.37
C ARG A 32 6.17 -8.72 -8.52
N CYS A 33 7.10 -8.57 -7.58
CA CYS A 33 8.35 -9.34 -7.57
C CYS A 33 8.17 -10.86 -7.39
N GLN A 34 7.01 -11.37 -6.95
CA GLN A 34 6.77 -12.80 -6.78
C GLN A 34 6.21 -13.49 -8.03
N ASP A 35 5.54 -12.75 -8.92
CA ASP A 35 4.86 -13.32 -10.10
C ASP A 35 5.72 -13.30 -11.38
N GLU A 36 6.81 -12.54 -11.42
CA GLU A 36 7.68 -12.41 -12.60
C GLU A 36 8.77 -13.51 -12.71
N HIS A 37 8.65 -14.60 -11.94
CA HIS A 37 9.62 -15.72 -11.93
C HIS A 37 9.14 -16.97 -12.69
N LYS A 38 8.42 -16.80 -13.80
CA LYS A 38 8.10 -17.90 -14.72
C LYS A 38 8.54 -17.61 -16.15
#